data_AF-A0A9P4MA84-F1
#
_entry.id   AF-A0A9P4MA84-F1
#
_cell.length_a   1.000
_cell.length_b   1.000
_cell.length_c   1.000
_cell.angle_alpha   90.00
_cell.angle_beta   90.00
_cell.angle_gamma   90.00
#
_symmetry.space_group_name_H-M   'P 1'
#
loop_
_entity.id
_entity.type
_entity.pdbx_description
1 polymer ?
#
loop_
_entity_poly.entity_id
_entity_poly.type
_entity_poly.pdbx_seq_one_letter_code
_entity_poly.pdbx_strand_id
1 'polypeptide(L)'
;MALPSEIVARQSCVEYCGNTCYWQSDIDAALNKGYSLYQEGETEGSNDYPHAEENYENLPFAVSGPYQEFPILNSFKVYTGGDPGADRVVFNTDGEFAALVTHTGASGDDFVSCSQA
;
A
#
# COMPACT_ATOMS: atom_id res chain seq x y z
N MET A 1 36.32 -15.70 -12.05
CA MET A 1 35.54 -14.81 -12.95
C MET A 1 34.36 -14.30 -12.13
N ALA A 2 34.06 -13.00 -12.24
CA ALA A 2 33.21 -12.23 -11.32
C ALA A 2 31.75 -12.73 -11.24
N LEU A 3 31.13 -12.51 -10.07
CA LEU A 3 29.74 -12.82 -9.75
C LEU A 3 28.78 -11.86 -10.50
N PRO A 4 27.61 -12.30 -10.97
CA PRO A 4 26.59 -11.34 -11.40
C PRO A 4 25.93 -10.73 -10.16
N SER A 5 26.06 -9.41 -10.04
CA SER A 5 25.53 -8.58 -8.95
C SER A 5 24.00 -8.36 -9.03
N GLU A 6 23.28 -9.19 -9.78
CA GLU A 6 21.84 -8.99 -10.04
C GLU A 6 20.92 -9.80 -9.11
N ILE A 7 21.46 -10.71 -8.30
CA ILE A 7 20.66 -11.56 -7.39
C ILE A 7 20.50 -10.91 -6.00
N VAL A 8 21.07 -9.72 -5.76
CA VAL A 8 21.10 -9.06 -4.42
C VAL A 8 20.30 -7.75 -4.38
N ALA A 9 19.46 -7.46 -5.37
CA ALA A 9 18.59 -6.27 -5.33
C ALA A 9 17.19 -6.53 -4.71
N ARG A 10 16.91 -7.75 -4.21
CA ARG A 10 15.52 -8.22 -3.99
C ARG A 10 15.10 -8.52 -2.55
N GLN A 11 15.75 -7.96 -1.51
CA GLN A 11 15.33 -8.15 -0.10
C GLN A 11 15.58 -6.94 0.82
N SER A 12 15.86 -5.75 0.29
CA SER A 12 15.94 -4.55 1.14
C SER A 12 14.56 -3.96 1.38
N CYS A 13 14.42 -3.28 2.51
CA CYS A 13 13.29 -2.41 2.76
C CYS A 13 13.10 -1.42 1.62
N VAL A 14 11.86 -1.13 1.24
CA VAL A 14 11.54 -0.10 0.25
C VAL A 14 10.94 1.11 0.94
N GLU A 15 9.97 0.90 1.84
CA GLU A 15 9.33 1.97 2.60
C GLU A 15 9.08 1.57 4.05
N TYR A 16 9.05 2.59 4.91
CA TYR A 16 8.76 2.50 6.33
C TYR A 16 7.44 3.21 6.65
N CYS A 17 6.46 2.44 7.12
CA CYS A 17 5.22 2.97 7.70
C CYS A 17 5.35 2.93 9.23
N GLY A 18 5.67 4.08 9.83
CA GLY A 18 6.15 4.12 11.22
C GLY A 18 7.45 3.32 11.38
N ASN A 19 7.40 2.22 12.13
CA ASN A 19 8.56 1.32 12.30
C ASN A 19 8.43 0.03 11.46
N THR A 20 7.34 -0.13 10.71
CA THR A 20 7.12 -1.31 9.86
C THR A 20 7.86 -1.11 8.54
N CYS A 21 8.73 -2.05 8.20
CA CYS A 21 9.38 -2.11 6.90
C CYS A 21 8.52 -2.92 5.92
N TYR A 22 8.26 -2.39 4.74
CA TYR A 22 7.64 -3.12 3.63
C TYR A 22 8.63 -3.36 2.49
N TRP A 23 8.57 -4.55 1.93
CA TRP A 23 9.32 -4.94 0.75
C TRP A 23 8.47 -4.78 -0.50
N GLN A 24 9.12 -4.64 -1.66
CA GLN A 24 8.41 -4.51 -2.94
C GLN A 24 7.39 -5.64 -3.16
N SER A 25 7.72 -6.86 -2.73
CA SER A 25 6.81 -8.01 -2.86
C SER A 25 5.52 -7.85 -2.07
N ASP A 26 5.56 -7.22 -0.89
CA ASP A 26 4.37 -7.04 -0.06
C ASP A 26 3.50 -5.92 -0.61
N ILE A 27 4.14 -4.85 -1.10
CA ILE A 27 3.48 -3.73 -1.80
C ILE A 27 2.79 -4.26 -3.06
N ASP A 28 3.50 -4.99 -3.91
CA ASP A 28 2.96 -5.56 -5.14
C ASP A 28 1.81 -6.53 -4.83
N ALA A 29 1.92 -7.35 -3.78
CA ALA A 29 0.88 -8.32 -3.44
C ALA A 29 -0.40 -7.64 -2.94
N ALA A 30 -0.28 -6.62 -2.08
CA ALA A 30 -1.43 -5.83 -1.61
C ALA A 30 -2.07 -5.04 -2.77
N LEU A 31 -1.23 -4.38 -3.59
CA LEU A 31 -1.66 -3.62 -4.77
C LEU A 31 -2.45 -4.51 -5.74
N ASN A 32 -1.88 -5.66 -6.11
CA ASN A 32 -2.52 -6.57 -7.06
C ASN A 32 -3.85 -7.11 -6.53
N LYS A 33 -3.93 -7.41 -5.23
CA LYS A 33 -5.20 -7.86 -4.62
C LYS A 33 -6.24 -6.75 -4.62
N GLY A 34 -5.87 -5.55 -4.16
CA GLY A 34 -6.77 -4.39 -4.16
C GLY A 34 -7.27 -4.07 -5.56
N TYR A 35 -6.37 -3.99 -6.55
CA TYR A 35 -6.75 -3.70 -7.92
C TYR A 35 -7.64 -4.79 -8.54
N SER A 36 -7.37 -6.08 -8.27
CA SER A 36 -8.24 -7.18 -8.73
C SER A 36 -9.67 -7.02 -8.23
N LEU A 37 -9.85 -6.76 -6.93
CA LEU A 37 -11.17 -6.53 -6.33
C LEU A 37 -11.86 -5.30 -6.95
N TYR A 38 -11.12 -4.21 -7.16
CA TYR A 38 -11.63 -3.01 -7.82
C TYR A 38 -12.13 -3.32 -9.25
N GLN A 39 -11.37 -4.08 -10.04
CA GLN A 39 -11.77 -4.47 -11.40
C GLN A 39 -13.01 -5.38 -11.42
N GLU A 40 -13.19 -6.19 -10.38
CA GLU A 40 -14.32 -7.10 -10.21
C GLU A 40 -15.56 -6.40 -9.61
N GLY A 41 -15.40 -5.19 -9.08
CA GLY A 41 -16.44 -4.49 -8.33
C GLY A 41 -16.77 -5.18 -6.99
N GLU A 42 -15.80 -5.89 -6.41
CA GLU A 42 -15.91 -6.61 -5.15
C GLU A 42 -15.16 -5.89 -4.03
N THR A 43 -15.55 -6.16 -2.78
CA THR A 43 -14.92 -5.60 -1.59
C THR A 43 -14.73 -6.66 -0.50
N GLU A 44 -13.79 -6.42 0.42
CA GLU A 44 -13.46 -7.28 1.55
C GLU A 44 -13.39 -6.49 2.87
N GLY A 45 -13.77 -7.17 3.95
CA GLY A 45 -13.78 -6.59 5.30
C GLY A 45 -15.01 -5.75 5.60
N SER A 46 -15.12 -5.27 6.84
CA SER A 46 -16.26 -4.46 7.29
C SER A 46 -16.26 -3.03 6.76
N ASN A 47 -15.12 -2.60 6.21
CA ASN A 47 -14.92 -1.26 5.68
C ASN A 47 -14.94 -1.24 4.14
N ASP A 48 -15.28 -2.36 3.50
CA ASP A 48 -15.45 -2.48 2.05
C ASP A 48 -14.20 -2.10 1.24
N TYR A 49 -13.04 -2.69 1.54
CA TYR A 49 -11.82 -2.45 0.77
C TYR A 49 -11.78 -3.27 -0.54
N PRO A 50 -11.24 -2.75 -1.65
CA PRO A 50 -10.76 -1.38 -1.82
C PRO A 50 -11.91 -0.38 -1.89
N HIS A 51 -11.66 0.84 -1.46
CA HIS A 51 -12.59 1.95 -1.64
C HIS A 51 -11.86 3.23 -2.01
N ALA A 52 -12.62 4.27 -2.38
CA ALA A 52 -12.08 5.54 -2.82
C ALA A 52 -11.20 6.21 -1.76
N GLU A 53 -10.10 6.79 -2.23
CA GLU A 53 -9.17 7.62 -1.48
C GLU A 53 -9.14 9.01 -2.14
N GLU A 54 -9.50 10.04 -1.39
CA GLU A 54 -9.69 11.41 -1.91
C GLU A 54 -8.46 12.31 -1.70
N ASN A 55 -7.48 11.84 -0.94
CA ASN A 55 -6.24 12.53 -0.59
C ASN A 55 -6.48 13.91 0.05
N TYR A 56 -7.33 13.97 1.08
CA TYR A 56 -7.70 15.22 1.76
C TYR A 56 -6.49 15.92 2.40
N GLU A 57 -5.48 15.16 2.78
CA GLU A 57 -4.22 15.60 3.37
C GLU A 57 -3.23 16.17 2.33
N ASN A 58 -3.54 16.07 1.04
CA ASN A 58 -2.67 16.49 -0.07
C ASN A 58 -1.28 15.83 -0.02
N LEU A 59 -1.24 14.54 0.29
CA LEU A 59 -0.02 13.74 0.29
C LEU A 59 0.55 13.62 -1.13
N PRO A 60 1.88 13.49 -1.26
CA PRO A 60 2.55 13.37 -2.54
C PRO A 60 2.30 11.99 -3.16
N PHE A 61 1.28 11.87 -4.01
CA PHE A 61 1.00 10.67 -4.79
C PHE A 61 1.73 10.72 -6.15
N ALA A 62 2.36 9.61 -6.53
CA ALA A 62 3.23 9.55 -7.70
C ALA A 62 2.50 9.59 -9.05
N VAL A 63 1.21 9.25 -9.06
CA VAL A 63 0.34 9.18 -10.25
C VAL A 63 -0.91 10.03 -10.05
N SER A 64 -1.62 10.33 -11.13
CA SER A 64 -2.92 11.01 -11.06
C SER A 64 -4.04 10.05 -10.67
N GLY A 65 -4.99 10.55 -9.88
CA GLY A 65 -6.20 9.82 -9.50
C GLY A 65 -7.26 9.78 -10.61
N PRO A 66 -8.47 9.28 -10.32
CA PRO A 66 -8.99 8.94 -8.98
C PRO A 66 -8.26 7.77 -8.31
N TYR A 67 -8.24 7.75 -6.97
CA TYR A 67 -7.50 6.76 -6.20
C TYR A 67 -8.41 5.78 -5.46
N GLN A 68 -7.85 4.64 -5.11
CA GLN A 68 -8.39 3.63 -4.21
C GLN A 68 -7.33 3.29 -3.16
N GLU A 69 -7.76 2.97 -1.94
CA GLU A 69 -6.91 2.44 -0.89
C GLU A 69 -7.21 0.97 -0.59
N PHE A 70 -6.18 0.20 -0.23
CA PHE A 70 -6.31 -1.19 0.22
C PHE A 70 -5.32 -1.50 1.35
N PRO A 71 -5.67 -2.33 2.35
CA PRO A 71 -4.79 -2.60 3.47
C PRO A 71 -3.52 -3.35 3.06
N ILE A 72 -2.39 -2.90 3.60
CA ILE A 72 -1.13 -3.66 3.65
C ILE A 72 -0.82 -3.97 5.11
N LEU A 73 -0.57 -5.24 5.43
CA LEU A 73 -0.50 -5.68 6.82
C LEU A 73 0.95 -5.85 7.28
N ASN A 74 1.26 -5.39 8.49
CA ASN A 74 2.55 -5.63 9.16
C ASN A 74 2.84 -7.11 9.47
N SER A 75 1.87 -8.00 9.24
CA SER A 75 2.04 -9.46 9.26
C SER A 75 2.61 -10.01 7.95
N PHE A 76 2.75 -9.16 6.93
CA PHE A 76 3.24 -9.45 5.58
C PHE A 76 2.38 -10.48 4.83
N LYS A 77 1.13 -10.63 5.26
CA LYS A 77 0.10 -11.39 4.55
C LYS A 77 -0.78 -10.43 3.78
N VAL A 78 -1.25 -10.87 2.62
CA VAL A 78 -2.30 -10.16 1.86
C VAL A 78 -3.56 -10.11 2.72
N TYR A 79 -4.18 -8.94 2.79
CA TYR A 79 -5.45 -8.76 3.50
C TYR A 79 -6.54 -9.62 2.88
N THR A 80 -7.34 -10.27 3.74
CA THR A 80 -8.45 -11.14 3.35
C THR A 80 -9.71 -10.85 4.18
N GLY A 81 -9.87 -9.60 4.62
CA GLY A 81 -10.86 -9.20 5.61
C GLY A 81 -10.35 -9.22 7.07
N GLY A 82 -11.14 -8.66 7.99
CA GLY A 82 -10.79 -8.49 9.41
C GLY A 82 -10.22 -7.10 9.71
N ASP A 83 -9.35 -7.01 10.72
CA ASP A 83 -8.69 -5.76 11.10
C ASP A 83 -7.71 -5.32 9.98
N PRO A 84 -7.91 -4.16 9.35
CA PRO A 84 -7.04 -3.67 8.27
C PRO A 84 -5.70 -3.13 8.79
N GLY A 85 -5.53 -2.94 10.10
CA GLY A 85 -4.37 -2.24 10.64
C GLY A 85 -4.30 -0.78 10.16
N ALA A 86 -3.11 -0.17 10.30
CA ALA A 86 -2.92 1.26 10.08
C ALA A 86 -2.43 1.65 8.67
N ASP A 87 -1.93 0.70 7.88
CA ASP A 87 -1.17 0.99 6.67
C ASP A 87 -2.00 0.66 5.41
N ARG A 88 -1.83 1.45 4.37
CA ARG A 88 -2.56 1.32 3.10
C ARG A 88 -1.62 1.43 1.91
N VAL A 89 -1.86 0.61 0.91
CA VAL A 89 -1.44 0.88 -0.46
C VAL A 89 -2.50 1.72 -1.15
N VAL A 90 -2.07 2.82 -1.76
CA VAL A 90 -2.92 3.68 -2.58
C VAL A 90 -2.56 3.46 -4.04
N PHE A 91 -3.57 3.29 -4.88
CA PHE A 91 -3.42 3.09 -6.32
C PHE A 91 -4.48 3.86 -7.10
N ASN A 92 -4.21 4.20 -8.36
CA ASN A 92 -5.22 4.83 -9.20
C ASN A 92 -6.11 3.81 -9.91
N THR A 93 -7.16 4.28 -10.59
CA THR A 93 -8.10 3.39 -11.30
C THR A 93 -7.52 2.65 -12.50
N ASP A 94 -6.29 2.99 -12.92
CA ASP A 94 -5.54 2.27 -13.94
C ASP A 94 -4.65 1.14 -13.33
N GLY A 95 -4.65 1.00 -12.00
CA GLY A 95 -3.88 -0.01 -11.26
C GLY A 95 -2.45 0.41 -10.97
N GLU A 96 -2.11 1.68 -11.16
CA GLU A 96 -0.77 2.21 -10.90
C GLU A 96 -0.60 2.54 -9.42
N PHE A 97 0.54 2.14 -8.84
CA PHE A 97 0.90 2.46 -7.47
C PHE A 97 1.08 3.97 -7.29
N ALA A 98 0.38 4.55 -6.31
CA ALA A 98 0.43 5.97 -6.00
C ALA A 98 1.33 6.28 -4.80
N ALA A 99 1.14 5.58 -3.68
CA ALA A 99 1.90 5.76 -2.44
C ALA A 99 1.61 4.63 -1.43
N LEU A 100 2.48 4.50 -0.42
CA LEU A 100 2.12 3.93 0.86
C LEU A 100 1.80 5.04 1.86
N VAL A 101 0.71 4.84 2.62
CA VAL A 101 0.28 5.76 3.68
C VAL A 101 -0.02 5.00 4.97
N THR A 102 0.06 5.70 6.10
CA THR A 102 -0.19 5.11 7.42
C THR A 102 -0.87 6.10 8.36
N HIS A 103 -1.77 5.60 9.21
CA HIS A 103 -2.25 6.36 10.37
C HIS A 103 -1.18 6.50 11.46
N THR A 104 -0.10 5.71 11.40
CA THR A 104 0.96 5.74 12.42
C THR A 104 1.69 7.07 12.39
N GLY A 105 1.50 7.88 13.42
CA GLY A 105 2.08 9.23 13.52
C GLY A 105 1.18 10.34 12.97
N ALA A 106 0.01 9.99 12.43
CA ALA A 106 -1.05 10.94 12.11
C ALA A 106 -1.97 11.18 13.33
N SER A 107 -2.86 12.17 13.22
CA SER A 107 -3.86 12.47 14.26
C SER A 107 -5.25 12.03 13.80
N GLY A 108 -6.06 11.45 14.70
CA GLY A 108 -7.41 11.01 14.34
C GLY A 108 -7.39 9.90 13.29
N ASP A 109 -8.15 10.11 12.21
CA ASP A 109 -8.26 9.20 11.08
C ASP A 109 -7.43 9.67 9.86
N ASP A 110 -6.56 10.67 10.05
CA ASP A 110 -5.71 11.19 8.98
C ASP A 110 -4.61 10.19 8.59
N PHE A 111 -4.06 10.35 7.39
CA PHE A 111 -2.88 9.64 6.91
C PHE A 111 -1.62 10.52 6.86
N VAL A 112 -0.46 9.89 7.03
CA VAL A 112 0.84 10.43 6.62
C VAL A 112 1.51 9.48 5.63
N SER A 113 2.36 10.02 4.76
CA SER A 113 3.16 9.19 3.85
C SER A 113 4.13 8.31 4.62
N CYS A 114 4.26 7.06 4.18
CA CYS A 114 5.38 6.22 4.57
C CYS A 114 6.69 6.80 4.00
N SER A 115 7.80 6.59 4.69
CA SER A 115 9.10 7.13 4.29
C SER A 115 9.88 6.12 3.47
N GLN A 116 10.60 6.58 2.45
CA GLN A 116 11.52 5.73 1.69
C GLN A 116 12.66 5.24 2.61
N ALA A 117 13.10 4.00 2.39
CA ALA A 117 14.19 3.35 3.13
C ALA A 117 15.59 3.90 2.83
#